data_AF-D6GTG9-F1
#
_entry.id   AF-D6GTG9-F1
#
_cell.length_a   1.000
_cell.length_b   1.000
_cell.length_c   1.000
_cell.angle_alpha   90.00
_cell.angle_beta   90.00
_cell.angle_gamma   90.00
#
_symmetry.space_group_name_H-M   'P 1'
#
loop_
_entity.id
_entity.type
_entity.pdbx_description
1 polymer ?
#
loop_
_entity_poly.entity_id
_entity_poly.type
_entity_poly.pdbx_seq_one_letter_code
_entity_poly.pdbx_strand_id
1 'polypeptide(L)'
;MKKYLAICILCVLMTVLFGACHSSPIQSKLSSYQWKLENISYLDGTDIADTNKDEMQQVTLVFEENTFTLTDETNSKVQTGTYLAEKASGPPECYKLDISFDDSQNKTIGVYGIRRYVDGSVVATVTVPTEDKVFSFVAE
;
A
#
# COMPACT_ATOMS: atom_id res chain seq x y z
N MET A 1 -44.22 -23.96 12.65
CA MET A 1 -42.89 -24.29 12.07
C MET A 1 -42.48 -23.36 10.93
N LYS A 2 -43.33 -23.08 9.92
CA LYS A 2 -42.99 -22.19 8.78
C LYS A 2 -42.61 -20.74 9.14
N LYS A 3 -43.21 -20.15 10.19
CA LYS A 3 -42.93 -18.76 10.62
C LYS A 3 -41.54 -18.58 11.23
N TYR A 4 -41.06 -19.56 11.99
CA TYR A 4 -39.71 -19.53 12.57
C TYR A 4 -38.63 -19.81 11.52
N LEU A 5 -38.94 -20.65 10.52
CA LEU A 5 -38.04 -20.90 9.38
C LEU A 5 -37.82 -19.63 8.56
N ALA A 6 -38.88 -18.85 8.29
CA ALA A 6 -38.77 -17.58 7.57
C ALA A 6 -37.95 -16.53 8.34
N ILE A 7 -38.09 -16.48 9.67
CA ILE A 7 -37.30 -15.57 10.53
C ILE A 7 -35.82 -15.97 10.55
N CYS A 8 -35.51 -17.27 10.65
CA CYS A 8 -34.12 -17.75 10.56
C CYS A 8 -33.47 -17.45 9.20
N ILE A 9 -34.21 -17.60 8.09
CA ILE A 9 -33.72 -17.27 6.74
C ILE A 9 -33.46 -15.76 6.61
N LEU A 10 -34.31 -14.91 7.19
CA LEU A 10 -34.12 -13.46 7.19
C LEU A 10 -32.88 -13.03 8.00
N CYS A 11 -32.65 -13.66 9.16
CA CYS A 11 -31.46 -13.39 9.98
C CYS A 11 -30.17 -13.83 9.28
N VAL A 12 -30.18 -14.99 8.60
CA VAL A 12 -29.03 -15.47 7.83
C VAL A 12 -28.76 -14.56 6.60
N LEU A 13 -29.80 -14.10 5.90
CA LEU A 13 -29.63 -13.15 4.80
C LEU A 13 -29.07 -11.80 5.25
N MET A 14 -29.49 -11.29 6.42
CA MET A 14 -28.90 -10.06 6.98
C MET A 14 -27.43 -10.24 7.35
N THR A 15 -27.02 -11.41 7.89
CA THR A 15 -25.60 -11.65 8.21
C THR A 15 -24.71 -11.76 6.97
N VAL A 16 -25.27 -12.15 5.81
CA VAL A 16 -24.53 -12.22 4.55
C VAL A 16 -24.44 -10.85 3.87
N LEU A 17 -25.45 -9.98 4.03
CA LEU A 17 -25.46 -8.61 3.49
C LEU A 17 -24.70 -7.61 4.35
N PHE A 18 -24.53 -7.88 5.65
CA PHE A 18 -23.64 -7.17 6.57
C PHE A 18 -22.29 -7.88 6.76
N GLY A 19 -21.90 -8.75 5.82
CA GLY A 19 -20.49 -9.08 5.57
C GLY A 19 -19.78 -7.82 5.06
N ALA A 20 -19.73 -6.82 5.92
CA ALA A 20 -19.20 -5.51 5.67
C ALA A 20 -17.81 -5.65 5.10
N CYS A 21 -17.58 -4.90 4.03
CA CYS A 21 -16.30 -4.32 3.62
C CYS A 21 -15.59 -3.81 4.89
N HIS A 22 -14.95 -4.72 5.61
CA HIS A 22 -14.03 -4.41 6.68
C HIS A 22 -12.71 -4.22 5.96
N SER A 23 -12.47 -2.99 5.48
CA SER A 23 -11.12 -2.59 5.12
C SER A 23 -10.22 -2.98 6.29
N SER A 24 -9.18 -3.77 6.03
CA SER A 24 -8.29 -4.18 7.11
C SER A 24 -7.67 -2.91 7.75
N PRO A 25 -7.38 -2.92 9.06
CA PRO A 25 -6.85 -1.72 9.74
C PRO A 25 -5.59 -1.12 9.09
N ILE A 26 -4.84 -1.94 8.34
CA ILE A 26 -3.68 -1.48 7.58
C ILE A 26 -4.06 -0.81 6.26
N GLN A 27 -5.07 -1.32 5.53
CA GLN A 27 -5.56 -0.68 4.31
C GLN A 27 -6.07 0.73 4.60
N SER A 28 -6.84 0.91 5.67
CA SER A 28 -7.30 2.23 6.10
C SER A 28 -6.16 3.18 6.48
N LYS A 29 -5.05 2.65 7.02
CA LYS A 29 -3.85 3.45 7.31
C LYS A 29 -3.16 3.86 6.01
N LEU A 30 -2.89 2.91 5.12
CA LEU A 30 -2.20 3.16 3.85
C LEU A 30 -2.92 4.22 3.00
N SER A 31 -4.24 4.18 2.93
CA SER A 31 -5.06 5.14 2.18
C SER A 31 -5.24 6.49 2.89
N SER A 32 -4.90 6.60 4.18
CA SER A 32 -5.05 7.84 4.95
C SER A 32 -3.87 8.80 4.81
N TYR A 33 -2.70 8.30 4.41
CA TYR A 33 -1.49 9.10 4.29
C TYR A 33 -1.37 9.73 2.90
N GLN A 34 -0.77 10.93 2.86
CA GLN A 34 -0.16 11.44 1.64
C GLN A 34 1.27 10.90 1.58
N TRP A 35 1.61 10.17 0.52
CA TRP A 35 2.92 9.56 0.36
C TRP A 35 3.83 10.45 -0.48
N LYS A 36 4.91 10.91 0.14
CA LYS A 36 5.94 11.68 -0.53
C LYS A 36 7.14 10.81 -0.84
N LEU A 37 7.63 10.90 -2.07
CA LEU A 37 8.84 10.21 -2.48
C LEU A 37 10.03 10.72 -1.65
N GLU A 38 10.71 9.80 -0.97
CA GLU A 38 11.95 10.05 -0.22
C GLU A 38 13.18 9.70 -1.06
N ASN A 39 13.14 8.57 -1.77
CA ASN A 39 14.29 8.06 -2.51
C ASN A 39 13.88 7.13 -3.67
N ILE A 40 14.74 7.05 -4.69
CA ILE A 40 14.70 6.02 -5.74
C ILE A 40 16.07 5.36 -5.78
N SER A 41 16.10 4.03 -5.67
CA SER A 41 17.33 3.24 -5.81
C SER A 41 17.18 2.21 -6.91
N TYR A 42 18.30 1.69 -7.39
CA TYR A 42 18.33 0.40 -8.09
C TYR A 42 18.00 -0.75 -7.12
N LEU A 43 17.73 -1.94 -7.67
CA LEU A 43 17.42 -3.14 -6.87
C LEU A 43 18.57 -3.60 -5.97
N ASP A 44 19.82 -3.22 -6.27
CA ASP A 44 20.99 -3.51 -5.45
C ASP A 44 21.17 -2.51 -4.28
N GLY A 45 20.27 -1.54 -4.15
CA GLY A 45 20.30 -0.50 -3.11
C GLY A 45 21.20 0.68 -3.45
N THR A 46 21.79 0.73 -4.66
CA THR A 46 22.50 1.92 -5.13
C THR A 46 21.49 3.04 -5.39
N ASP A 47 21.63 4.15 -4.68
CA ASP A 47 20.78 5.32 -4.89
C ASP A 47 20.97 5.87 -6.30
N ILE A 48 19.86 6.21 -6.95
CA ILE A 48 19.90 6.92 -8.24
C ILE A 48 20.15 8.38 -7.92
N ALA A 49 21.42 8.73 -7.72
CA ALA A 49 21.84 10.06 -7.29
C ALA A 49 21.38 11.17 -8.27
N ASP A 50 20.75 12.21 -7.69
CA ASP A 50 20.55 13.57 -8.20
C ASP A 50 19.90 13.71 -9.58
N THR A 51 18.76 13.07 -9.78
CA THR A 51 17.73 13.71 -10.61
C THR A 51 17.18 14.86 -9.76
N ASN A 52 17.12 16.10 -10.28
CA ASN A 52 16.73 17.29 -9.51
C ASN A 52 15.64 16.95 -8.49
N LYS A 53 15.80 17.34 -7.21
CA LYS A 53 14.75 17.13 -6.19
C LYS A 53 13.36 17.59 -6.64
N ASP A 54 13.30 18.52 -7.57
CA ASP A 54 12.06 19.01 -8.20
C ASP A 54 11.42 18.00 -9.17
N GLU A 55 12.22 17.18 -9.86
CA GLU A 55 11.76 16.06 -10.68
C GLU A 55 11.33 14.88 -9.81
N MET A 56 11.99 14.63 -8.68
CA MET A 56 11.55 13.61 -7.71
C MET A 56 10.18 13.93 -7.09
N GLN A 57 9.84 15.21 -6.92
CA GLN A 57 8.54 15.62 -6.34
C GLN A 57 7.32 15.29 -7.21
N GLN A 58 7.54 14.89 -8.46
CA GLN A 58 6.51 14.54 -9.43
C GLN A 58 6.14 13.06 -9.43
N VAL A 59 6.66 12.27 -8.48
CA VAL A 59 6.27 10.89 -8.28
C VAL A 59 5.33 10.78 -7.08
N THR A 60 4.11 10.31 -7.33
CA THR A 60 3.07 10.16 -6.30
C THR A 60 2.64 8.71 -6.13
N LEU A 61 2.38 8.31 -4.89
CA LEU A 61 1.82 7.00 -4.55
C LEU A 61 0.50 7.17 -3.81
N VAL A 62 -0.55 6.53 -4.32
CA VAL A 62 -1.87 6.53 -3.69
C VAL A 62 -2.31 5.09 -3.47
N PHE A 63 -2.74 4.79 -2.24
CA PHE A 63 -3.40 3.53 -1.91
C PHE A 63 -4.90 3.75 -1.75
N GLU A 64 -5.67 2.84 -2.32
CA GLU A 64 -7.10 2.70 -2.09
C GLU A 64 -7.38 1.29 -1.52
N GLU A 65 -8.63 0.87 -1.52
CA GLU A 65 -9.02 -0.45 -1.03
C GLU A 65 -8.47 -1.56 -1.93
N ASN A 66 -7.38 -2.19 -1.50
CA ASN A 66 -6.65 -3.26 -2.21
C ASN A 66 -6.02 -2.86 -3.55
N THR A 67 -6.11 -1.60 -3.96
CA THR A 67 -5.49 -1.08 -5.19
C THR A 67 -4.50 0.04 -4.88
N PHE A 68 -3.59 0.29 -5.80
CA PHE A 68 -2.69 1.43 -5.71
C PHE A 68 -2.45 2.05 -7.08
N THR A 69 -2.04 3.32 -7.07
CA THR A 69 -1.59 4.05 -8.25
C THR A 69 -0.22 4.66 -7.93
N LEU A 70 0.77 4.34 -8.76
CA LEU A 70 2.08 4.95 -8.79
C LEU A 70 2.18 5.81 -10.05
N THR A 71 2.21 7.11 -9.89
CA THR A 71 2.32 8.07 -10.99
C THR A 71 3.70 8.68 -10.98
N ASP A 72 4.38 8.67 -12.11
CA ASP A 72 5.60 9.41 -12.38
C ASP A 72 5.28 10.45 -13.45
N GLU A 73 5.01 11.69 -13.04
CA GLU A 73 4.63 12.76 -13.96
C GLU A 73 5.81 13.19 -14.84
N THR A 74 7.06 13.00 -14.40
CA THR A 74 8.26 13.36 -15.18
C THR A 74 8.33 12.60 -16.49
N ASN A 75 7.91 11.33 -16.45
CA ASN A 75 7.91 10.43 -17.61
C ASN A 75 6.49 10.19 -18.17
N SER A 76 5.48 10.90 -17.64
CA SER A 76 4.06 10.70 -17.97
C SER A 76 3.63 9.23 -17.86
N LYS A 77 4.18 8.51 -16.87
CA LYS A 77 3.94 7.09 -16.65
C LYS A 77 3.02 6.89 -15.47
N VAL A 78 1.95 6.13 -15.67
CA VAL A 78 1.02 5.74 -14.60
C VAL A 78 1.03 4.22 -14.52
N GLN A 79 1.33 3.69 -13.34
CA GLN A 79 1.25 2.27 -13.05
C GLN A 79 0.17 2.05 -11.99
N THR A 80 -0.69 1.08 -12.25
CA THR A 80 -1.78 0.71 -11.35
C THR A 80 -1.64 -0.77 -11.01
N GLY A 81 -2.26 -1.17 -9.91
CA GLY A 81 -2.23 -2.56 -9.51
C GLY A 81 -3.01 -2.82 -8.24
N THR A 82 -2.87 -4.05 -7.77
CA THR A 82 -3.46 -4.52 -6.52
C THR A 82 -2.39 -4.82 -5.48
N TYR A 83 -2.77 -4.76 -4.21
CA TYR A 83 -1.91 -5.17 -3.11
C TYR A 83 -2.68 -5.96 -2.05
N LEU A 84 -1.98 -6.91 -1.42
CA LEU A 84 -2.43 -7.55 -0.19
C LEU A 84 -1.45 -7.23 0.94
N ALA A 85 -1.96 -6.70 2.05
CA ALA A 85 -1.15 -6.38 3.21
C ALA A 85 -1.21 -7.51 4.25
N GLU A 86 -0.06 -8.14 4.51
CA GLU A 86 0.10 -9.20 5.50
C GLU A 86 1.01 -8.71 6.62
N LYS A 87 0.58 -8.86 7.88
CA LYS A 87 1.41 -8.46 9.01
C LYS A 87 2.69 -9.31 9.05
N ALA A 88 3.84 -8.65 9.04
CA ALA A 88 5.13 -9.34 9.11
C ALA A 88 5.32 -9.99 10.50
N SER A 89 6.01 -11.13 10.54
CA SER A 89 6.47 -11.72 11.80
C SER A 89 7.63 -10.90 12.35
N GLY A 90 7.48 -10.37 13.57
CA GLY A 90 8.53 -9.60 14.23
C GLY A 90 8.05 -8.23 14.74
N PRO A 91 8.63 -7.09 14.29
CA PRO A 91 8.34 -5.78 14.85
C PRO A 91 6.85 -5.42 14.80
N PRO A 92 6.33 -4.70 15.82
CA PRO A 92 5.00 -4.13 15.73
C PRO A 92 4.95 -3.15 14.54
N GLU A 93 3.84 -3.17 13.80
CA GLU A 93 3.54 -2.22 12.71
C GLU A 93 4.35 -2.38 11.41
N CYS A 94 4.98 -3.53 11.17
CA CYS A 94 5.51 -3.88 9.85
C CYS A 94 4.56 -4.81 9.07
N TYR A 95 4.35 -4.52 7.79
CA TYR A 95 3.52 -5.31 6.89
C TYR A 95 4.26 -5.59 5.58
N LYS A 96 4.17 -6.83 5.14
CA LYS A 96 4.53 -7.25 3.78
C LYS A 96 3.38 -6.84 2.86
N LEU A 97 3.69 -6.19 1.74
CA LEU A 97 2.73 -5.85 0.70
C LEU A 97 2.99 -6.76 -0.51
N ASP A 98 2.14 -7.75 -0.75
CA ASP A 98 2.18 -8.52 -2.00
C ASP A 98 1.57 -7.66 -3.11
N ILE A 99 2.41 -7.13 -3.99
CA ILE A 99 2.05 -6.17 -5.03
C ILE A 99 1.98 -6.87 -6.38
N SER A 100 0.91 -6.60 -7.13
CA SER A 100 0.71 -7.05 -8.51
C SER A 100 0.37 -5.83 -9.37
N PHE A 101 1.23 -5.50 -10.33
CA PHE A 101 0.93 -4.45 -11.31
C PHE A 101 0.00 -4.98 -12.39
N ASP A 102 -0.89 -4.15 -12.91
CA ASP A 102 -1.88 -4.57 -13.93
C ASP A 102 -1.24 -4.82 -15.30
N ASP A 103 -0.12 -4.13 -15.60
CA ASP A 103 0.63 -4.22 -16.85
C ASP A 103 1.71 -5.33 -16.83
N SER A 104 1.89 -6.02 -15.70
CA SER A 104 2.93 -7.03 -15.53
C SER A 104 2.38 -8.32 -14.90
N GLN A 105 2.89 -9.46 -15.35
CA GLN A 105 2.65 -10.74 -14.68
C GLN A 105 3.54 -10.89 -13.44
N ASN A 106 4.48 -9.96 -13.22
CA ASN A 106 5.43 -10.02 -12.13
C ASN A 106 4.78 -9.51 -10.84
N LYS A 107 4.84 -10.36 -9.81
CA LYS A 107 4.50 -9.99 -8.44
C LYS A 107 5.76 -9.59 -7.71
N THR A 108 5.65 -8.57 -6.88
CA THR A 108 6.76 -8.07 -6.06
C THR A 108 6.32 -7.92 -4.62
N ILE A 109 7.30 -7.72 -3.74
CA ILE A 109 7.07 -7.55 -2.31
C ILE A 109 7.45 -6.13 -1.93
N GLY A 110 6.45 -5.30 -1.67
CA GLY A 110 6.62 -4.03 -0.99
C GLY A 110 6.65 -4.20 0.53
N VAL A 111 7.07 -3.15 1.22
CA VAL A 111 7.12 -3.15 2.69
C VAL A 111 6.50 -1.87 3.21
N TYR A 112 5.56 -2.01 4.15
CA TYR A 112 5.13 -0.92 5.01
C TYR A 112 5.78 -1.07 6.39
N GLY A 113 6.21 0.05 6.98
CA GLY A 113 6.76 0.08 8.33
C GLY A 113 6.64 1.44 9.00
N ILE A 114 7.05 1.51 10.27
CA ILE A 114 7.18 2.75 11.03
C ILE A 114 8.66 2.97 11.35
N ARG A 115 9.21 4.09 10.90
CA ARG A 115 10.55 4.55 11.28
C ARG A 115 10.42 5.44 12.53
N ARG A 116 11.21 5.16 13.57
CA ARG A 116 11.29 5.97 14.80
C ARG A 116 12.67 6.61 14.88
N TYR A 117 12.70 7.91 15.11
CA TYR A 117 13.94 8.67 15.23
C TYR A 117 14.34 8.85 16.70
N VAL A 118 15.59 9.25 16.91
CA VAL A 118 16.18 9.44 18.26
C VAL A 118 15.43 10.52 19.06
N ASP A 119 14.86 11.52 18.38
CA ASP A 119 14.06 12.57 18.99
C ASP A 119 12.62 12.12 19.36
N GLY A 120 12.28 10.86 19.11
CA GLY A 120 10.98 10.27 19.39
C GLY A 120 9.94 10.47 18.29
N SER A 121 10.26 11.21 17.23
CA SER A 121 9.38 11.34 16.07
C SER A 121 9.20 10.01 15.35
N VAL A 122 8.02 9.81 14.76
CA VAL A 122 7.67 8.59 14.05
C VAL A 122 7.10 8.94 12.68
N VAL A 123 7.48 8.18 11.66
CA VAL A 123 6.98 8.35 10.30
C VAL A 123 6.66 7.00 9.70
N ALA A 124 5.53 6.90 9.00
CA ALA A 124 5.21 5.72 8.23
C ALA A 124 6.01 5.72 6.92
N THR A 125 6.48 4.56 6.51
CA THR A 125 7.29 4.38 5.31
C THR A 125 6.75 3.26 4.46
N VAL A 126 6.80 3.43 3.14
CA VAL A 126 6.49 2.37 2.18
C VAL A 126 7.60 2.25 1.15
N THR A 127 7.98 1.01 0.82
CA THR A 127 8.81 0.72 -0.34
C THR A 127 8.02 -0.07 -1.39
N VAL A 128 8.14 0.34 -2.64
CA VAL A 128 7.52 -0.30 -3.80
C VAL A 128 8.62 -0.62 -4.82
N PRO A 129 9.05 -1.90 -4.92
CA PRO A 129 9.94 -2.32 -5.98
C PRO A 129 9.19 -2.40 -7.32
N THR A 130 9.86 -2.04 -8.41
CA THR A 130 9.49 -2.34 -9.79
C THR A 130 10.46 -3.38 -10.37
N GLU A 131 10.44 -3.58 -11.68
CA GLU A 131 11.35 -4.51 -12.35
C GLU A 131 12.82 -4.07 -12.32
N ASP A 132 13.09 -2.77 -12.15
CA ASP A 132 14.41 -2.16 -12.27
C ASP A 132 14.79 -1.24 -11.11
N LYS A 133 13.81 -0.77 -10.32
CA LYS A 133 13.98 0.26 -9.30
C LYS A 133 13.24 -0.08 -8.01
N VAL A 134 13.56 0.65 -6.95
CA VAL A 134 12.81 0.68 -5.70
C VAL A 134 12.45 2.12 -5.38
N PHE A 135 11.14 2.38 -5.25
CA PHE A 135 10.63 3.67 -4.83
C PHE A 135 10.37 3.64 -3.33
N SER A 136 10.94 4.58 -2.59
CA SER A 136 10.78 4.71 -1.15
C SER A 136 10.00 5.97 -0.81
N PHE A 137 8.95 5.83 -0.01
CA PHE A 137 8.04 6.90 0.37
C PHE A 137 7.97 7.06 1.89
N VAL A 138 7.74 8.29 2.30
CA VAL A 138 7.41 8.67 3.68
C VAL A 138 6.02 9.29 3.71
N ALA A 139 5.28 9.04 4.78
CA ALA A 139 3.99 9.69 5.01
C ALA A 139 4.16 11.13 5.49
N GLU A 140 3.34 12.04 4.97
CA GLU A 140 3.13 13.41 5.47
C GLU A 140 1.76 13.55 6.16
#